data_AF-A0AAV0IIQ8-F1
#
_entry.id   AF-A0AAV0IIQ8-F1
#
_cell.length_a   1.000
_cell.length_b   1.000
_cell.length_c   1.000
_cell.angle_alpha   90.00
_cell.angle_beta   90.00
_cell.angle_gamma   90.00
#
_symmetry.space_group_name_H-M   'P 1'
#
loop_
_entity.id
_entity.type
_entity.pdbx_description
1 polymer ?
#
loop_
_entity_poly.entity_id
_entity_poly.type
_entity_poly.pdbx_seq_one_letter_code
_entity_poly.pdbx_strand_id
1 'polypeptide(L)'
;MSKKRRKLLPFNPSEDPDRRLEQMRSLATALLASGTRFSDDLTYRRGMAPRSANQASLEKAGMQVDINRVDYIFLGNCPFAFLRQLAG
;
A
#
# COMPACT_ATOMS: atom_id res chain seq x y z
N MET A 1 -32.87 -1.38 -4.63
CA MET A 1 -32.08 -1.06 -3.41
C MET A 1 -30.63 -0.84 -3.80
N SER A 2 -30.18 0.41 -3.97
CA SER A 2 -28.77 0.71 -4.24
C SER A 2 -27.98 0.61 -2.93
N LYS A 3 -27.00 -0.29 -2.84
CA LYS A 3 -26.14 -0.42 -1.64
C LYS A 3 -25.34 0.88 -1.48
N LYS A 4 -25.38 1.47 -0.29
CA LYS A 4 -24.58 2.66 0.07
C LYS A 4 -23.10 2.35 -0.16
N ARG A 5 -22.47 3.06 -1.10
CA ARG A 5 -21.02 2.92 -1.37
C ARG A 5 -20.24 3.34 -0.13
N ARG A 6 -19.33 2.49 0.33
CA ARG A 6 -18.36 2.81 1.38
C ARG A 6 -17.17 3.53 0.74
N LYS A 7 -16.60 4.51 1.44
CA LYS A 7 -15.43 5.29 0.98
C LYS A 7 -14.19 4.84 1.75
N LEU A 8 -13.01 5.00 1.13
CA LEU A 8 -11.74 4.84 1.84
C LEU A 8 -11.51 6.05 2.75
N LEU A 9 -10.89 5.78 3.90
CA LEU A 9 -10.41 6.80 4.82
C LEU A 9 -8.89 6.67 4.93
N PRO A 10 -8.15 7.79 4.97
CA PRO A 10 -6.71 7.76 5.14
C PRO A 10 -6.34 7.23 6.53
N PHE A 11 -5.20 6.55 6.59
CA PHE A 11 -4.58 6.21 7.86
C PHE A 11 -4.11 7.48 8.58
N ASN A 12 -4.38 7.56 9.89
CA ASN A 12 -3.83 8.61 10.75
C ASN A 12 -2.68 8.02 11.58
N PRO A 13 -1.42 8.44 11.36
CA PRO A 13 -0.29 7.92 12.12
C PRO A 13 -0.32 8.39 13.57
N SER A 14 0.44 7.69 14.43
CA SER A 14 0.66 8.13 15.81
C SER A 14 1.29 9.52 15.84
N GLU A 15 0.76 10.43 16.65
CA GLU A 15 1.26 11.81 16.76
C GLU A 15 2.69 11.86 17.33
N ASP A 16 2.97 10.98 18.29
CA ASP A 16 4.27 10.81 18.93
C ASP A 16 5.32 10.26 17.94
N PRO A 17 6.40 11.02 17.64
CA PRO A 17 7.48 10.57 16.76
C PRO A 17 8.18 9.30 17.23
N ASP A 18 8.37 9.11 18.53
CA ASP A 18 9.10 7.96 19.07
C ASP A 18 8.30 6.68 18.85
N ARG A 19 6.97 6.75 19.01
CA ARG A 19 6.06 5.63 18.68
C ARG A 19 6.10 5.25 17.20
N ARG A 20 6.17 6.23 16.29
CA ARG A 20 6.29 5.92 14.85
C ARG A 20 7.60 5.22 14.55
N LEU A 21 8.70 5.66 15.17
CA LEU A 21 10.00 5.04 15.01
C LEU A 21 10.02 3.61 15.56
N GLU A 22 9.40 3.38 16.72
CA GLU A 22 9.25 2.04 17.30
C GLU A 22 8.46 1.09 16.37
N GLN A 23 7.36 1.57 15.78
CA GLN A 23 6.58 0.81 14.80
C GLN A 23 7.42 0.40 13.58
N MET A 24 8.21 1.34 13.03
CA MET A 24 9.09 1.05 11.89
C MET A 24 10.25 0.11 12.25
N ARG A 25 10.80 0.22 13.47
CA ARG A 25 11.85 -0.68 13.99
C ARG A 25 11.33 -2.11 14.13
N SER A 26 10.10 -2.27 14.60
CA SER A 26 9.45 -3.59 14.71
C SER A 26 9.35 -4.26 13.33
N LEU A 27 8.90 -3.51 12.31
CA LEU A 27 8.85 -3.99 10.93
C LEU A 27 10.26 -4.36 10.41
N ALA A 28 11.25 -3.49 10.58
CA ALA A 28 12.62 -3.75 10.12
C ALA A 28 13.21 -5.02 10.75
N THR A 29 12.97 -5.24 12.05
CA THR A 29 13.42 -6.44 12.76
C THR A 29 12.82 -7.71 12.17
N ALA A 30 11.51 -7.71 11.88
CA ALA A 30 10.83 -8.85 11.28
C ALA A 30 11.31 -9.13 9.84
N LEU A 31 11.59 -8.08 9.06
CA LEU A 31 12.14 -8.22 7.70
C LEU A 31 13.56 -8.80 7.73
N LEU A 32 14.41 -8.31 8.64
CA LEU A 32 15.77 -8.84 8.82
C LEU A 32 15.75 -10.31 9.26
N ALA A 33 14.88 -10.66 10.21
CA ALA A 33 14.74 -12.04 10.69
C ALA A 33 14.29 -13.01 9.58
N SER A 34 13.48 -12.54 8.62
CA SER A 34 13.04 -13.33 7.47
C SER A 34 14.00 -13.27 6.27
N GLY A 35 15.08 -12.48 6.35
CA GLY A 35 16.01 -12.26 5.24
C GLY A 35 15.37 -11.50 4.06
N THR A 36 14.27 -10.78 4.29
CA THR A 36 13.54 -10.04 3.26
C THR A 36 13.96 -8.57 3.23
N ARG A 37 13.77 -7.93 2.07
CA ARG A 37 14.01 -6.48 1.91
C ARG A 37 12.68 -5.76 1.86
N PHE A 38 12.64 -4.59 2.49
CA PHE A 38 11.48 -3.70 2.39
C PHE A 38 11.27 -3.24 0.93
N SER A 39 10.01 -3.24 0.49
CA SER A 39 9.54 -2.65 -0.76
C SER A 39 8.05 -2.32 -0.58
N ASP A 40 7.67 -1.06 -0.80
CA ASP A 40 6.26 -0.64 -0.76
C ASP A 40 5.56 -0.78 -2.13
N ASP A 41 6.34 -1.06 -3.17
CA ASP A 41 5.85 -1.22 -4.54
C ASP A 41 5.78 -2.69 -4.98
N LEU A 42 4.89 -2.96 -5.94
CA LEU A 42 4.89 -4.20 -6.70
C LEU A 42 6.12 -4.26 -7.62
N THR A 43 6.95 -5.29 -7.46
CA THR A 43 8.15 -5.51 -8.26
C THR A 43 7.95 -6.62 -9.29
N TYR A 44 8.50 -6.43 -10.50
CA TYR A 44 8.45 -7.40 -11.60
C TYR A 44 9.88 -7.79 -11.96
N ARG A 45 10.27 -9.02 -11.64
CA ARG A 45 11.66 -9.51 -11.80
C ARG A 45 11.84 -10.20 -13.16
N ARG A 46 13.04 -10.10 -13.73
CA ARG A 46 13.41 -10.88 -14.93
C ARG A 46 13.30 -12.38 -14.64
N GLY A 47 12.76 -13.14 -15.59
CA GLY A 47 12.47 -14.57 -15.42
C GLY A 47 11.19 -14.87 -14.63
N MET A 48 10.47 -13.85 -14.16
CA MET A 48 9.13 -13.96 -13.57
C MET A 48 8.10 -13.23 -14.46
N ALA A 49 6.86 -13.10 -13.98
CA ALA A 49 5.80 -12.41 -14.72
C ALA A 49 6.16 -10.94 -14.99
N PRO A 50 6.02 -10.45 -16.24
CA PRO A 50 6.23 -9.05 -16.56
C PRO A 50 5.04 -8.20 -16.08
N ARG A 51 5.27 -6.89 -15.95
CA ARG A 51 4.20 -5.94 -15.60
C ARG A 51 3.01 -5.98 -16.56
N SER A 52 3.26 -6.21 -17.84
CA SER A 52 2.21 -6.32 -18.86
C SER A 52 1.26 -7.50 -18.64
N ALA A 53 1.64 -8.50 -17.84
CA ALA A 53 0.76 -9.60 -17.47
C ALA A 53 -0.19 -9.25 -16.31
N ASN A 54 0.09 -8.21 -15.52
CA ASN A 54 -0.81 -7.74 -14.47
C ASN A 54 -1.90 -6.85 -15.07
N GLN A 55 -2.95 -7.49 -15.59
CA GLN A 55 -4.12 -6.80 -16.13
C GLN A 55 -5.38 -7.28 -15.40
N ALA A 56 -6.11 -6.34 -14.79
CA ALA A 56 -7.34 -6.62 -14.06
C ALA A 56 -8.43 -7.26 -14.94
N SER A 57 -8.41 -7.03 -16.25
CA SER A 57 -9.32 -7.61 -17.24
C SER A 57 -9.14 -9.12 -17.42
N LEU A 58 -8.01 -9.68 -17.01
CA LEU A 58 -7.73 -11.12 -17.12
C LEU A 58 -8.33 -11.92 -15.94
N GLU A 59 -8.93 -11.25 -14.96
CA GLU A 59 -9.59 -11.89 -13.81
C GLU A 59 -10.93 -12.52 -14.22
N LYS A 60 -11.11 -13.83 -13.98
CA LYS A 60 -12.26 -14.60 -14.52
C LYS A 60 -13.62 -14.14 -14.00
N ALA A 61 -13.68 -13.65 -12.77
CA ALA A 61 -14.91 -13.13 -12.16
C ALA A 61 -15.03 -11.59 -12.29
N GLY A 62 -14.10 -10.97 -13.02
CA GLY A 62 -13.88 -9.54 -13.00
C GLY A 62 -13.24 -9.06 -11.70
N MET A 63 -12.62 -7.89 -11.77
CA MET A 63 -12.08 -7.20 -10.61
C MET A 63 -13.01 -6.02 -10.25
N GLN A 64 -13.18 -5.72 -8.96
CA GLN A 64 -13.92 -4.54 -8.55
C GLN A 64 -13.16 -3.27 -8.98
N VAL A 65 -13.58 -2.64 -10.08
CA VAL A 65 -12.94 -1.43 -10.65
C VAL A 65 -13.45 -0.13 -10.00
N ASP A 66 -14.32 -0.25 -9.00
CA ASP A 66 -15.10 0.86 -8.46
C ASP A 66 -14.32 1.75 -7.44
N ILE A 67 -13.03 1.98 -7.70
CA ILE A 67 -12.28 3.03 -7.00
C ILE A 67 -12.79 4.35 -7.55
N ASN A 68 -13.45 5.14 -6.70
CA ASN A 68 -13.83 6.48 -7.13
C ASN A 68 -12.57 7.37 -7.15
N ARG A 69 -12.64 8.50 -7.86
CA ARG A 69 -11.50 9.44 -7.98
C ARG A 69 -10.93 9.87 -6.63
N VAL A 70 -11.78 9.98 -5.61
CA VAL A 70 -11.40 10.40 -4.26
C VAL A 70 -10.60 9.29 -3.55
N ASP A 71 -11.06 8.05 -3.65
CA ASP A 71 -10.37 6.86 -3.13
C ASP A 71 -9.02 6.66 -3.82
N TYR A 72 -8.92 6.93 -5.13
CA TYR A 72 -7.63 6.91 -5.85
C TYR A 72 -6.65 7.96 -5.31
N ILE A 73 -7.12 9.18 -5.04
CA ILE A 73 -6.30 10.24 -4.45
C ILE A 73 -5.86 9.86 -3.02
N PHE A 74 -6.75 9.24 -2.22
CA PHE A 74 -6.39 8.76 -0.88
C PHE A 74 -5.32 7.67 -0.93
N LEU A 75 -5.48 6.67 -1.81
CA LEU A 75 -4.45 5.64 -2.02
C LEU A 75 -3.12 6.25 -2.46
N GLY A 76 -3.14 7.27 -3.33
CA GLY A 76 -1.94 7.99 -3.75
C GLY A 76 -1.27 8.77 -2.61
N ASN A 77 -2.03 9.28 -1.63
CA ASN A 77 -1.51 10.09 -0.53
C ASN A 77 -0.95 9.25 0.64
N CYS A 78 -1.37 8.00 0.81
CA CYS A 78 -0.88 7.13 1.88
C CYS A 78 0.65 6.87 1.81
N PRO A 79 1.24 6.53 0.64
CA PRO A 79 2.69 6.40 0.51
C PRO A 79 3.44 7.69 0.85
N PHE A 80 2.89 8.86 0.48
CA PHE A 80 3.49 10.15 0.88
C PHE A 80 3.45 10.38 2.39
N ALA A 81 2.39 9.95 3.07
CA ALA A 81 2.32 10.02 4.53
C ALA A 81 3.34 9.09 5.20
N PHE A 82 3.63 7.93 4.61
CA PHE A 82 4.69 7.02 5.06
C PHE A 82 6.09 7.63 4.85
N LEU A 83 6.37 8.17 3.66
CA LEU A 83 7.64 8.83 3.36
C LEU A 83 7.88 10.09 4.22
N ARG A 84 6.84 10.87 4.52
CA ARG A 84 6.94 12.02 5.44
C ARG A 84 7.32 11.60 6.87
N GLN A 85 6.88 10.42 7.32
CA GLN A 85 7.29 9.91 8.65
C GLN A 85 8.76 9.50 8.70
N LEU A 86 9.34 9.16 7.55
CA LEU A 86 10.77 8.83 7.43
C LEU A 86 11.65 10.08 7.25
N ALA A 87 11.11 11.19 6.74
CA ALA A 87 11.89 12.35 6.35
C ALA A 87 12.27 13.33 7.48
N GLY A 88 11.70 13.19 8.67
CA GLY A 88 11.96 14.12 9.80
C GLY A 88 11.18 15.42 9.68
#